data_AF-A0A946FWN9-F1
#
_entry.id   AF-A0A946FWN9-F1
#
_cell.length_a   1.000
_cell.length_b   1.000
_cell.length_c   1.000
_cell.angle_alpha   90.00
_cell.angle_beta   90.00
_cell.angle_gamma   90.00
#
_symmetry.space_group_name_H-M   'P 1'
#
loop_
_entity.id
_entity.type
_entity.pdbx_description
1 polymer ?
#
loop_
_entity_poly.entity_id
_entity_poly.type
_entity_poly.pdbx_seq_one_letter_code
_entity_poly.pdbx_strand_id
1 'polypeptide(L)'
;MNIVIKLILVALASAFPKFKMGYGVFLIILMTFVSLFAFSAAYLDHNLGEPAWIVRNEILFGIGASVIGWVLGLALMRQAARHEAMMETNLDQYQRKRDSEDT
;
A
#
# COMPACT_ATOMS: atom_id res chain seq x y z
N MET A 1 -13.22 19.12 1.43
CA MET A 1 -12.75 17.75 1.11
C MET A 1 -13.77 16.78 1.69
N ASN A 2 -14.55 16.12 0.83
CA ASN A 2 -15.85 15.57 1.19
C ASN A 2 -15.72 14.26 2.01
N ILE A 3 -16.30 14.20 3.21
CA ILE A 3 -16.25 13.04 4.13
C ILE A 3 -16.75 11.76 3.45
N VAL A 4 -17.65 11.92 2.49
CA VAL A 4 -18.20 10.88 1.63
C VAL A 4 -17.10 10.14 0.85
N ILE A 5 -16.10 10.86 0.32
CA ILE A 5 -14.99 10.25 -0.43
C ILE A 5 -14.14 9.37 0.50
N LYS A 6 -13.95 9.82 1.74
CA LYS A 6 -13.21 9.09 2.78
C LYS A 6 -13.94 7.78 3.15
N LEU A 7 -15.26 7.83 3.34
CA LEU A 7 -16.07 6.67 3.65
C LEU A 7 -16.14 5.67 2.50
N ILE A 8 -16.22 6.15 1.25
CA ILE A 8 -16.21 5.29 0.06
C ILE A 8 -14.86 4.55 -0.04
N LEU A 9 -13.73 5.23 0.14
CA LEU A 9 -12.41 4.59 0.13
C LEU A 9 -12.25 3.56 1.26
N VAL A 10 -12.76 3.85 2.45
CA VAL A 10 -12.71 2.94 3.62
C VAL A 10 -13.62 1.73 3.43
N ALA A 11 -14.84 1.93 2.90
CA ALA A 11 -15.78 0.86 2.62
C ALA A 11 -15.27 -0.08 1.51
N LEU A 12 -14.67 0.49 0.46
CA LEU A 12 -14.10 -0.27 -0.65
C LEU A 12 -12.86 -1.08 -0.23
N ALA A 13 -12.03 -0.53 0.67
CA ALA A 13 -10.89 -1.22 1.26
C ALA A 13 -11.28 -2.34 2.25
N SER A 14 -12.45 -2.23 2.88
CA SER A 14 -12.98 -3.21 3.83
C SER A 14 -13.62 -4.44 3.17
N ALA A 15 -14.16 -4.30 1.96
CA ALA A 15 -15.08 -5.31 1.39
C ALA A 15 -14.40 -6.46 0.62
N PHE A 16 -13.12 -6.35 0.23
CA PHE A 16 -12.50 -7.32 -0.68
C PHE A 16 -11.08 -7.75 -0.26
N PRO A 17 -10.80 -9.06 -0.07
CA PRO A 17 -9.45 -9.58 0.17
C PRO A 17 -8.46 -9.28 -0.97
N LYS A 18 -8.93 -9.32 -2.23
CA LYS A 18 -8.17 -8.90 -3.43
C LYS A 18 -7.83 -7.40 -3.41
N PHE A 19 -8.56 -6.60 -2.64
CA PHE A 19 -8.29 -5.18 -2.45
C PHE A 19 -7.05 -4.94 -1.59
N LYS A 20 -6.69 -5.84 -0.66
CA LYS A 20 -5.48 -5.69 0.17
C LYS A 20 -4.19 -5.79 -0.67
N MET A 21 -4.17 -6.69 -1.66
CA MET A 21 -3.11 -6.75 -2.67
C MET A 21 -3.03 -5.46 -3.48
N GLY A 22 -4.18 -5.01 -4.03
CA GLY A 22 -4.25 -3.76 -4.80
C GLY A 22 -3.90 -2.52 -4.00
N TYR A 23 -4.24 -2.48 -2.71
CA TYR A 23 -3.94 -1.37 -1.80
C TYR A 23 -2.45 -1.30 -1.50
N GLY A 24 -1.77 -2.45 -1.34
CA GLY A 24 -0.32 -2.49 -1.19
C GLY A 24 0.41 -1.91 -2.41
N VAL A 25 -0.01 -2.31 -3.61
CA VAL A 25 0.53 -1.76 -4.87
C VAL A 25 0.20 -0.27 -5.02
N PHE A 26 -1.04 0.14 -4.70
CA PHE A 26 -1.46 1.53 -4.73
C PHE A 26 -0.63 2.39 -3.76
N LEU A 27 -0.36 1.90 -2.56
CA LEU A 27 0.49 2.59 -1.57
C LEU A 27 1.92 2.77 -2.09
N ILE A 28 2.50 1.74 -2.70
CA ILE A 28 3.84 1.83 -3.31
C ILE A 28 3.84 2.89 -4.40
N ILE A 29 2.87 2.86 -5.32
CA ILE A 29 2.77 3.84 -6.42
C ILE A 29 2.60 5.26 -5.84
N LEU A 30 1.69 5.46 -4.89
CA LEU A 30 1.44 6.74 -4.26
C LEU A 30 2.70 7.30 -3.58
N MET A 31 3.40 6.47 -2.80
CA MET A 31 4.62 6.89 -2.11
C MET A 31 5.78 7.13 -3.08
N THR A 32 5.81 6.44 -4.22
CA THR A 32 6.76 6.71 -5.30
C THR A 32 6.50 8.08 -5.92
N PHE A 33 5.23 8.47 -6.14
CA PHE A 33 4.89 9.83 -6.59
C PHE A 33 5.26 10.90 -5.56
N VAL A 34 5.02 10.65 -4.27
CA VAL A 34 5.43 11.57 -3.19
C VAL A 34 6.95 11.72 -3.16
N SER A 35 7.69 10.63 -3.31
CA SER A 35 9.15 10.63 -3.40
C SER A 35 9.65 11.40 -4.63
N LEU A 36 9.03 11.16 -5.79
CA LEU A 36 9.31 11.91 -7.03
C LEU A 36 9.08 13.41 -6.85
N PHE A 37 7.99 13.80 -6.19
CA PHE A 37 7.68 15.19 -5.90
C PHE A 37 8.74 15.82 -4.99
N ALA A 38 9.13 15.12 -3.91
CA ALA A 38 10.17 15.58 -2.99
C ALA A 38 11.53 15.74 -3.69
N PHE A 39 11.92 14.81 -4.58
CA PHE A 39 13.14 14.97 -5.37
C PHE A 39 13.05 16.08 -6.41
N SER A 40 11.87 16.33 -6.97
CA SER A 40 11.65 17.43 -7.91
C SER A 40 11.74 18.79 -7.21
N ALA A 41 11.17 18.90 -6.00
CA ALA A 41 11.33 20.06 -5.12
C ALA A 41 12.81 20.31 -4.79
N ALA A 42 13.52 19.26 -4.35
CA ALA A 42 14.94 19.36 -4.04
C ALA A 42 15.79 19.81 -5.25
N TYR A 43 15.43 19.37 -6.47
CA TYR A 43 16.09 19.80 -7.70
C TYR A 43 15.82 21.26 -8.05
N LEU A 44 14.57 21.72 -7.86
CA LEU A 44 14.20 23.12 -8.04
C LEU A 44 14.92 24.01 -7.04
N ASP A 45 14.91 23.64 -5.76
CA ASP A 45 15.56 24.40 -4.69
C ASP A 45 17.08 24.46 -4.89
N HIS A 46 17.68 23.36 -5.36
CA HIS A 46 19.10 23.35 -5.73
C HIS A 46 19.41 24.34 -6.87
N ASN A 47 18.55 24.43 -7.88
CA ASN A 47 18.74 25.35 -9.00
C ASN A 47 18.42 26.82 -8.66
N LEU A 48 17.55 27.06 -7.68
CA LEU A 48 17.18 28.39 -7.20
C LEU A 48 18.18 28.97 -6.20
N GLY A 49 19.21 28.19 -5.83
CA GLY A 49 20.28 28.62 -4.93
C GLY A 49 19.88 28.55 -3.44
N GLU A 50 18.88 27.73 -3.12
CA GLU A 50 18.50 27.47 -1.73
C GLU A 50 19.65 26.82 -0.95
N PRO A 51 19.72 27.05 0.37
CA PRO A 51 20.82 26.54 1.18
C PRO A 51 20.83 25.00 1.21
N ALA A 52 22.02 24.42 1.05
CA ALA A 52 22.22 22.98 0.87
C ALA A 52 21.65 22.09 1.99
N TRP A 53 21.40 22.64 3.19
CA TRP A 53 20.77 21.90 4.28
C TRP A 53 19.28 21.63 4.03
N ILE A 54 18.56 22.53 3.34
CA ILE A 54 17.15 22.36 2.96
C ILE A 54 17.03 21.26 1.92
N VAL A 55 17.78 21.39 0.82
CA VAL A 55 17.85 20.40 -0.26
C VAL A 55 18.16 19.00 0.28
N ARG A 56 19.11 18.90 1.23
CA ARG A 56 19.45 17.61 1.86
C ARG A 56 18.30 17.03 2.69
N ASN A 57 17.53 17.87 3.37
CA ASN A 57 16.38 17.43 4.17
C ASN A 57 15.25 16.93 3.26
N GLU A 58 15.01 17.59 2.14
CA GLU A 58 14.01 17.16 1.15
C GLU A 58 14.39 15.84 0.47
N ILE A 59 15.66 15.66 0.13
CA ILE A 59 16.19 14.38 -0.39
C ILE A 59 15.97 13.27 0.65
N LEU A 60 16.29 13.52 1.92
CA LEU A 60 16.06 12.55 3.01
C LEU A 60 14.57 12.23 3.16
N PHE A 61 13.70 13.22 3.02
CA PHE A 61 12.25 13.02 3.03
C PHE A 61 11.79 12.16 1.84
N GLY A 62 12.29 12.42 0.64
CA GLY A 62 12.00 11.63 -0.55
C GLY A 62 12.44 10.18 -0.44
N ILE A 63 13.64 9.93 0.11
CA ILE A 63 14.14 8.57 0.39
C ILE A 63 13.26 7.90 1.44
N GLY A 64 12.96 8.60 2.55
CA GLY A 64 12.15 8.07 3.64
C GLY A 64 10.74 7.66 3.18
N ALA A 65 10.07 8.53 2.40
CA ALA A 65 8.76 8.25 1.83
C ALA A 65 8.76 7.00 0.94
N SER A 66 9.79 6.84 0.09
CA SER A 66 9.95 5.67 -0.77
C SER A 66 10.11 4.38 0.05
N VAL A 67 11.02 4.39 1.03
CA VAL A 67 11.25 3.22 1.91
C VAL A 67 9.97 2.83 2.67
N ILE A 68 9.25 3.81 3.22
CA ILE A 68 7.99 3.57 3.93
C ILE A 68 6.95 2.95 2.99
N GLY A 69 6.82 3.48 1.77
CA GLY A 69 5.92 2.93 0.75
C GLY A 69 6.18 1.47 0.45
N TRP A 70 7.45 1.10 0.25
CA TRP A 70 7.85 -0.28 -0.01
C TRP A 70 7.62 -1.20 1.18
N VAL A 71 8.01 -0.79 2.39
CA VAL A 71 7.85 -1.60 3.60
C VAL A 71 6.37 -1.86 3.89
N LEU A 72 5.53 -0.82 3.88
CA LEU A 72 4.09 -0.95 4.13
C LEU A 72 3.38 -1.71 3.00
N GLY A 73 3.72 -1.42 1.75
CA GLY A 73 3.13 -2.10 0.60
C GLY A 73 3.39 -3.60 0.60
N LEU A 74 4.64 -4.01 0.83
CA LEU A 74 5.01 -5.43 0.94
C LEU A 74 4.38 -6.09 2.16
N ALA A 75 4.31 -5.41 3.30
CA ALA A 75 3.67 -5.94 4.50
C ALA A 75 2.17 -6.22 4.28
N LEU A 76 1.46 -5.31 3.61
CA LEU A 76 0.03 -5.46 3.29
C LEU A 76 -0.21 -6.60 2.29
N MET A 77 0.61 -6.70 1.24
CA MET A 77 0.52 -7.82 0.28
C MET A 77 0.79 -9.17 0.95
N ARG A 78 1.77 -9.23 1.86
CA ARG A 78 2.08 -10.45 2.63
C ARG A 78 0.96 -10.86 3.58
N GLN A 79 0.29 -9.89 4.22
CA GLN A 79 -0.89 -10.15 5.04
C GLN A 79 -2.07 -10.64 4.20
N ALA A 80 -2.27 -10.07 3.01
CA ALA A 80 -3.32 -10.48 2.07
C ALA A 80 -3.13 -11.94 1.63
N ALA A 81 -1.92 -12.30 1.21
CA ALA A 81 -1.61 -13.66 0.75
C ALA A 81 -1.82 -14.71 1.85
N ARG A 82 -1.46 -14.41 3.11
CA ARG A 82 -1.74 -15.31 4.24
C ARG A 82 -3.23 -15.51 4.50
N HIS A 83 -4.03 -14.47 4.34
CA HIS A 83 -5.47 -14.55 4.52
C HIS A 83 -6.14 -15.37 3.41
N GLU A 84 -5.67 -15.24 2.17
CA GLU A 84 -6.20 -15.98 1.02
C GLU A 84 -5.91 -17.49 1.18
N ALA A 85 -4.68 -17.86 1.54
CA ALA A 85 -4.31 -19.26 1.79
C ALA A 85 -5.13 -19.91 2.92
N MET A 86 -5.45 -19.14 3.98
CA MET A 86 -6.28 -19.63 5.08
C MET A 86 -7.75 -19.83 4.63
N MET A 87 -8.25 -19.02 3.71
CA MET A 87 -9.62 -19.13 3.20
C MET A 87 -9.79 -20.34 2.26
N GLU A 88 -8.81 -20.59 1.38
CA GLU A 88 -8.76 -21.80 0.54
C GLU A 88 -8.75 -23.07 1.40
N THR A 89 -7.89 -23.11 2.42
CA THR A 89 -7.78 -24.28 3.31
C THR A 89 -9.10 -24.58 4.03
N ASN A 90 -9.83 -23.54 4.45
CA ASN A 90 -11.14 -23.72 5.09
C ASN A 90 -12.19 -24.22 4.08
N LEU A 91 -12.21 -23.70 2.85
CA LEU A 91 -13.14 -24.12 1.80
C LEU A 91 -12.94 -25.59 1.43
N ASP A 92 -11.69 -26.04 1.30
CA ASP A 92 -11.38 -27.45 1.04
C ASP A 92 -11.85 -28.37 2.17
N GLN A 93 -11.69 -27.96 3.42
CA GLN A 93 -12.21 -28.73 4.56
C GLN A 93 -13.74 -28.78 4.60
N TYR A 94 -14.41 -27.70 4.21
CA TYR A 94 -15.87 -27.68 4.09
C TYR A 94 -16.36 -28.60 2.97
N GLN A 95 -15.74 -28.57 1.79
CA GLN A 95 -16.08 -29.46 0.68
C GLN A 95 -15.88 -30.93 1.06
N ARG A 96 -14.74 -31.27 1.68
CA ARG A 96 -14.46 -32.64 2.12
C ARG A 96 -15.46 -33.14 3.17
N LYS A 97 -15.88 -32.30 4.12
CA LYS A 97 -16.91 -32.66 5.10
C LYS A 97 -18.27 -32.88 4.46
N ARG A 98 -18.65 -32.04 3.50
CA ARG A 98 -19.92 -32.16 2.77
C ARG A 98 -19.99 -33.48 1.99
N ASP A 99 -18.95 -33.82 1.23
CA ASP A 99 -18.90 -35.08 0.48
C ASP A 99 -18.97 -36.32 1.38
N SER A 100 -18.47 -36.24 2.63
CA SER A 100 -18.58 -37.32 3.61
C SER A 100 -19.93 -37.41 4.34
N GLU A 101 -20.77 -36.37 4.29
CA GLU A 101 -22.14 -36.39 4.84
C GLU A 101 -23.18 -36.82 3.80
N ASP A 102 -22.89 -36.65 2.51
CA ASP A 102 -23.75 -37.07 1.39
C ASP A 102 -23.53 -38.55 0.95
N THR A 103 -22.68 -39.30 1.65
CA THR A 103 -22.42 -40.76 1.43
C THR A 103 -22.88 -41.61 2.60
#